data_AF-W8CUE7-F1
#
_entry.id   AF-W8CUE7-F1
#
_cell.length_a   1.000
_cell.length_b   1.000
_cell.length_c   1.000
_cell.angle_alpha   90.00
_cell.angle_beta   90.00
_cell.angle_gamma   90.00
#
_symmetry.space_group_name_H-M   'P 1'
#
loop_
_entity.id
_entity.type
_entity.pdbx_description
1 polymer ?
#
loop_
_entity_poly.entity_id
_entity_poly.type
_entity_poly.pdbx_seq_one_letter_code
_entity_poly.pdbx_strand_id
1 'polypeptide(L)'
;MFSMFFVLTSIVVWIMPVMTIAGAIFRKDLLNRNEWTFLVFFSVIAASYVSYSSWQDRNMGLVPIGKEYLSCQLKSRNEPDLTSFRTVTLDCGGEEKMAKEEFYDAAVKAATKYGYE
;
A
#
# COMPACT_ATOMS: atom_id res chain seq x y z
N MET A 1 9.64 -7.41 1.22
CA MET A 1 9.60 -6.70 2.53
C MET A 1 8.70 -5.50 2.38
N PHE A 2 7.60 -5.45 3.14
CA PHE A 2 6.76 -4.25 3.26
C PHE A 2 7.67 -3.16 3.88
N SER A 3 8.28 -2.34 3.03
CA SER A 3 9.37 -1.47 3.50
C SER A 3 8.77 -0.41 4.42
N MET A 4 9.14 -0.49 5.70
CA MET A 4 8.77 0.43 6.78
C MET A 4 8.97 1.90 6.37
N PHE A 5 9.93 2.15 5.47
CA PHE A 5 10.17 3.42 4.81
C PHE A 5 8.94 4.03 4.12
N PHE A 6 8.11 3.22 3.46
CA PHE A 6 6.92 3.71 2.80
C PHE A 6 5.78 4.04 3.77
N VAL A 7 5.69 3.33 4.89
CA VAL A 7 4.73 3.66 5.97
C VAL A 7 5.15 4.98 6.61
N LEU A 8 6.44 5.14 6.90
CA LEU A 8 7.00 6.38 7.43
C LEU A 8 6.78 7.56 6.49
N THR A 9 7.08 7.43 5.21
CA THR A 9 6.87 8.51 4.23
C THR A 9 5.39 8.85 4.05
N SER A 10 4.51 7.85 4.07
CA SER A 10 3.05 8.09 4.06
C SER A 10 2.61 8.90 5.28
N ILE A 11 3.12 8.60 6.48
CA ILE A 11 2.81 9.37 7.70
C ILE A 11 3.40 10.79 7.62
N VAL A 12 4.65 10.93 7.18
CA VAL A 12 5.36 12.21 7.11
C VAL A 12 4.68 13.18 6.15
N VAL A 13 4.16 12.69 5.03
CA VAL A 13 3.47 13.53 4.03
C VAL A 13 2.23 14.23 4.61
N TRP A 14 1.57 13.62 5.60
CA TRP A 14 0.39 14.20 6.26
C TRP A 14 0.73 15.26 7.31
N ILE A 15 1.99 15.42 7.69
CA ILE A 15 2.43 16.49 8.60
C ILE A 15 2.19 17.86 7.96
N MET A 16 2.44 18.02 6.67
CA MET A 16 2.24 19.29 5.97
C MET A 16 0.78 19.78 6.00
N PRO A 17 -0.23 18.97 5.63
CA PRO A 17 -1.63 19.34 5.79
C PRO A 17 -1.99 19.70 7.24
N VAL A 18 -1.54 18.93 8.22
CA VAL A 18 -1.83 19.17 9.64
C VAL A 18 -1.27 20.53 10.09
N MET A 19 -0.01 20.82 9.75
CA MET A 19 0.63 22.10 10.07
C MET A 19 -0.05 23.26 9.35
N THR A 20 -0.51 23.06 8.11
CA THR A 20 -1.21 24.07 7.33
C THR A 20 -2.59 24.38 7.91
N ILE A 21 -3.32 23.36 8.37
CA ILE A 21 -4.60 23.51 9.08
C ILE A 21 -4.38 24.23 10.42
N ALA A 22 -3.36 23.85 11.18
CA ALA A 22 -3.01 24.52 12.42
C ALA A 22 -2.67 26.00 12.17
N GLY A 23 -1.90 26.31 11.13
CA GLY A 23 -1.61 27.68 10.68
C GLY A 23 -2.88 28.46 10.36
N ALA A 24 -3.82 27.87 9.62
CA ALA A 24 -5.10 28.52 9.29
C ALA A 24 -5.97 28.83 10.53
N ILE A 25 -5.85 28.04 11.60
CA ILE A 25 -6.59 28.23 12.85
C ILE A 25 -5.92 29.29 13.73
N PHE A 26 -4.61 29.14 13.95
CA PHE A 26 -3.86 29.93 14.95
C PHE A 26 -3.19 31.19 14.39
N ARG A 27 -2.95 31.25 13.08
CA ARG A 27 -2.20 32.35 12.43
C ARG A 27 -3.01 33.06 11.35
N LYS A 28 -4.20 33.51 11.73
CA LYS A 28 -5.08 34.34 10.89
C LYS A 28 -4.49 35.73 10.57
N ASP A 29 -3.41 36.11 11.26
CA ASP A 29 -2.63 37.32 11.05
C ASP A 29 -1.71 37.26 9.83
N LEU A 30 -1.27 36.07 9.41
CA LEU A 30 -0.24 35.91 8.38
C LEU A 30 -0.79 35.94 6.94
N LEU A 31 -1.98 35.41 6.73
CA LEU A 31 -2.58 35.23 5.40
C LEU A 31 -4.09 35.45 5.48
N ASN A 32 -4.67 35.86 4.36
CA ASN A 32 -6.11 35.99 4.24
C ASN A 32 -6.79 34.63 4.22
N ARG A 33 -8.09 34.62 4.58
CA ARG A 33 -8.90 33.38 4.66
C ARG A 33 -8.87 32.56 3.36
N ASN A 34 -8.86 33.22 2.21
CA ASN A 34 -8.83 32.57 0.91
C ASN A 34 -7.48 31.88 0.64
N GLU A 35 -6.37 32.52 1.03
CA GLU A 35 -5.01 31.96 0.88
C GLU A 35 -4.81 30.75 1.80
N TRP A 36 -5.25 30.83 3.05
CA TRP A 36 -5.26 29.68 3.96
C TRP A 36 -6.09 28.53 3.43
N THR A 37 -7.28 28.81 2.91
CA THR A 37 -8.16 27.79 2.32
C THR A 37 -7.50 27.11 1.12
N PHE A 38 -6.86 27.90 0.25
CA PHE A 38 -6.11 27.39 -0.89
C PHE A 38 -4.94 26.49 -0.47
N LEU A 39 -4.15 26.90 0.53
CA LEU A 39 -3.03 26.10 1.03
C LEU A 39 -3.49 24.79 1.71
N VAL A 40 -4.55 24.83 2.50
CA VAL A 40 -5.14 23.62 3.10
C VAL A 40 -5.60 22.67 2.00
N PHE A 41 -6.31 23.18 0.99
CA PHE A 41 -6.77 22.36 -0.13
C PHE A 41 -5.61 21.73 -0.90
N PHE A 42 -4.60 22.53 -1.27
CA PHE A 42 -3.45 22.05 -2.04
C PHE A 42 -2.62 21.02 -1.26
N SER A 43 -2.37 21.27 0.03
CA SER A 43 -1.60 20.34 0.88
C SER A 43 -2.32 18.99 1.03
N VAL A 44 -3.63 18.99 1.24
CA VAL A 44 -4.43 17.75 1.34
C VAL A 44 -4.45 16.99 0.02
N ILE A 45 -4.61 17.67 -1.11
CA ILE A 45 -4.58 17.03 -2.43
C ILE A 45 -3.20 16.43 -2.72
N ALA A 46 -2.13 17.19 -2.48
CA ALA A 46 -0.76 16.71 -2.68
C ALA A 46 -0.47 15.48 -1.81
N ALA A 47 -0.84 15.52 -0.53
CA ALA A 47 -0.68 14.39 0.38
C ALA A 47 -1.48 13.16 -0.06
N SER A 48 -2.71 13.37 -0.52
CA SER A 48 -3.57 12.31 -1.04
C SER A 48 -3.00 11.70 -2.32
N TYR A 49 -2.49 12.52 -3.24
CA TYR A 49 -1.87 12.07 -4.47
C TYR A 49 -0.63 11.20 -4.22
N VAL A 50 0.29 11.65 -3.35
CA VAL A 50 1.49 10.87 -3.01
C VAL A 50 1.14 9.57 -2.29
N SER A 51 0.15 9.60 -1.40
CA SER A 51 -0.36 8.39 -0.73
C SER A 51 -0.93 7.40 -1.76
N TYR A 52 -1.70 7.90 -2.73
CA TYR A 52 -2.30 7.09 -3.78
C TYR A 52 -1.26 6.53 -4.76
N SER A 53 -0.31 7.33 -5.24
CA SER A 53 0.73 6.88 -6.15
C SER A 53 1.60 5.80 -5.50
N SER A 54 1.97 5.99 -4.22
CA SER A 54 2.71 4.98 -3.45
C SER A 54 1.92 3.67 -3.32
N TRP A 55 0.61 3.75 -3.13
CA TRP A 55 -0.25 2.57 -3.09
C TRP A 55 -0.39 1.89 -4.46
N GLN A 56 -0.49 2.67 -5.53
CA GLN A 56 -0.58 2.16 -6.91
C GLN A 56 0.71 1.48 -7.34
N ASP A 57 1.88 2.06 -7.07
CA ASP A 57 3.19 1.46 -7.36
C ASP A 57 3.36 0.11 -6.66
N ARG A 58 2.90 0.00 -5.41
CA ARG A 58 2.88 -1.27 -4.67
C ARG A 58 2.00 -2.31 -5.33
N ASN A 59 0.79 -1.93 -5.73
CA ASN A 59 -0.10 -2.86 -6.42
C ASN A 59 0.49 -3.31 -7.74
N MET A 60 1.05 -2.40 -8.55
CA MET A 60 1.69 -2.75 -9.82
C MET A 60 2.89 -3.70 -9.64
N GLY A 61 3.69 -3.52 -8.59
CA GLY A 61 4.79 -4.45 -8.27
C GLY A 61 4.31 -5.84 -7.84
N LEU A 62 3.08 -5.96 -7.33
CA LEU A 62 2.46 -7.22 -6.90
C LEU A 62 1.74 -7.97 -8.04
N VAL A 63 1.29 -7.27 -9.09
CA VAL A 63 0.61 -7.88 -10.25
C VAL A 63 1.42 -9.00 -10.92
N PRO A 64 2.71 -8.83 -11.28
CA PRO A 64 3.45 -9.89 -11.96
C PRO A 64 3.64 -11.12 -11.06
N ILE A 65 3.85 -10.90 -9.75
CA ILE A 65 3.96 -11.97 -8.75
C ILE A 65 2.62 -12.70 -8.60
N GLY A 66 1.50 -11.96 -8.56
CA GLY A 66 0.17 -12.53 -8.49
C GLY A 66 -0.20 -13.35 -9.74
N LYS A 67 0.18 -12.87 -10.92
CA LYS A 67 0.03 -13.61 -12.19
C LYS A 67 0.82 -14.92 -12.17
N GLU A 68 2.05 -14.88 -11.67
CA GLU A 68 2.86 -16.08 -11.50
C GLU A 68 2.20 -17.06 -10.52
N TYR A 69 1.70 -16.58 -9.38
CA TYR A 69 0.99 -17.41 -8.41
C TYR A 69 -0.32 -18.01 -8.93
N LEU A 70 -1.09 -17.28 -9.73
CA LEU A 70 -2.32 -17.78 -10.38
C LEU A 70 -2.03 -18.88 -11.42
N SER A 71 -0.84 -18.84 -12.05
CA SER A 71 -0.42 -19.89 -12.98
C SER A 71 0.03 -21.20 -12.31
N CYS A 72 0.17 -21.20 -10.98
CA CYS A 72 0.62 -22.36 -10.20
C CYS A 72 -0.56 -23.04 -9.48
N GLN A 73 -0.46 -24.35 -9.22
CA GLN A 73 -1.46 -25.09 -8.45
C GLN A 73 -1.24 -24.88 -6.94
N LEU A 74 -2.32 -24.54 -6.22
CA LEU A 74 -2.30 -24.44 -4.77
C LEU A 74 -2.21 -25.84 -4.14
N LYS A 75 -1.07 -26.17 -3.52
CA LYS A 75 -0.82 -27.50 -2.94
C LYS A 75 -1.27 -27.59 -1.48
N SER A 76 -0.93 -26.58 -0.68
CA SER A 76 -1.40 -26.51 0.71
C SER A 76 -1.45 -25.07 1.23
N ARG A 77 -2.40 -24.81 2.13
CA ARG A 77 -2.33 -23.69 3.08
C ARG A 77 -2.01 -24.29 4.44
N ASN A 78 -0.84 -23.97 4.98
CA ASN A 78 -0.47 -24.41 6.31
C ASN A 78 -1.17 -23.51 7.34
N GLU A 79 -1.90 -24.14 8.26
CA GLU A 79 -2.40 -23.47 9.45
C GLU A 79 -1.22 -22.95 10.30
N PRO A 80 -1.38 -21.81 10.98
CA PRO A 80 -0.28 -21.21 11.72
C PRO A 80 0.05 -22.12 12.90
N ASP A 81 1.28 -22.60 12.96
CA ASP A 81 1.80 -23.16 14.20
C ASP A 81 2.09 -22.02 15.18
N LEU A 82 2.04 -22.27 16.50
CA LEU A 82 2.22 -21.28 17.57
C LEU A 82 3.48 -20.39 17.45
N THR A 83 4.42 -20.76 16.59
CA THR A 83 5.70 -20.10 16.34
C THR A 83 5.93 -19.72 14.87
N SER A 84 4.99 -19.98 13.95
CA SER A 84 5.17 -19.75 12.50
C SER A 84 4.03 -18.95 11.86
N PHE A 85 4.39 -18.13 10.86
CA PHE A 85 3.40 -17.41 10.05
C PHE A 85 2.67 -18.38 9.12
N ARG A 86 1.39 -18.11 8.81
CA ARG A 86 0.65 -18.88 7.79
C ARG A 86 1.37 -18.82 6.45
N THR A 87 1.56 -19.99 5.85
CA THR A 87 2.29 -20.16 4.59
C THR A 87 1.44 -20.89 3.56
N VAL A 88 1.66 -20.54 2.31
CA VAL A 88 1.02 -21.12 1.14
C VAL A 88 2.09 -21.80 0.30
N THR A 89 1.86 -23.06 -0.04
CA THR A 89 2.72 -23.84 -0.93
C THR A 89 2.06 -23.94 -2.29
N LEU A 90 2.76 -23.50 -3.33
CA LEU A 90 2.34 -23.53 -4.73
C LEU A 90 3.22 -24.51 -5.50
N ASP A 91 2.63 -25.27 -6.42
CA ASP A 91 3.33 -26.08 -7.41
C ASP A 91 3.27 -25.38 -8.77
N CYS A 92 4.43 -24.89 -9.21
CA CYS A 92 4.59 -24.14 -10.46
C CYS A 92 5.17 -25.01 -11.57
N GLY A 93 4.57 -26.18 -11.84
CA GLY A 93 5.03 -27.09 -12.90
C GLY A 93 6.23 -27.93 -12.50
N GLY A 94 6.28 -28.36 -11.23
CA GLY A 94 7.34 -29.20 -10.66
C GLY A 94 8.28 -28.46 -9.70
N GLU A 95 8.19 -27.13 -9.62
CA GLU A 95 8.87 -26.33 -8.59
C GLU A 95 7.90 -25.94 -7.47
N GLU A 96 8.22 -26.33 -6.24
CA GLU A 96 7.47 -25.90 -5.06
C GLU A 96 7.93 -24.51 -4.61
N LYS A 97 7.00 -23.56 -4.57
CA LYS A 97 7.22 -22.22 -4.03
C LYS A 97 6.43 -22.02 -2.74
N MET A 98 7.12 -21.61 -1.69
CA MET A 98 6.50 -21.22 -0.42
C MET A 98 6.40 -19.70 -0.32
N ALA A 99 5.19 -19.20 -0.07
CA ALA A 99 4.92 -17.79 0.16
C ALA A 99 4.22 -17.60 1.51
N LYS A 100 4.40 -16.43 2.14
CA LYS A 100 3.55 -16.04 3.28
C LYS A 100 2.12 -15.81 2.77
N GLU A 101 1.11 -16.32 3.49
CA GLU A 101 -0.28 -16.24 3.05
C GLU A 101 -0.75 -14.80 2.81
N GLU A 102 -0.39 -13.86 3.69
CA GLU A 102 -0.71 -12.44 3.51
C GLU A 102 -0.15 -11.86 2.21
N PHE A 103 1.06 -12.30 1.81
CA PHE A 103 1.69 -11.83 0.59
C PHE A 103 1.10 -12.50 -0.65
N TYR A 104 0.77 -13.79 -0.55
CA TYR A 104 0.07 -14.54 -1.58
C TYR A 104 -1.30 -13.92 -1.86
N ASP A 105 -2.13 -13.73 -0.84
CA ASP A 105 -3.47 -13.18 -0.99
C ASP A 105 -3.43 -11.73 -1.51
N ALA A 106 -2.45 -10.91 -1.09
CA ALA A 106 -2.27 -9.56 -1.61
C ALA A 106 -1.85 -9.56 -3.09
N ALA A 107 -0.94 -10.45 -3.49
CA ALA A 107 -0.48 -10.57 -4.87
C ALA A 107 -1.58 -11.10 -5.80
N VAL A 108 -2.29 -12.16 -5.40
CA VAL A 108 -3.44 -12.70 -6.15
C VAL A 108 -4.54 -11.65 -6.28
N LYS A 109 -4.92 -10.98 -5.18
CA LYS A 109 -5.92 -9.90 -5.21
C LYS A 109 -5.51 -8.76 -6.13
N ALA A 110 -4.22 -8.41 -6.16
CA ALA A 110 -3.71 -7.42 -7.10
C ALA A 110 -3.89 -7.92 -8.55
N ALA A 111 -3.45 -9.14 -8.88
CA ALA A 111 -3.57 -9.69 -10.23
C ALA A 111 -5.03 -9.80 -10.71
N THR A 112 -5.95 -10.30 -9.88
CA THR A 112 -7.39 -10.38 -10.20
C THR A 112 -8.00 -9.01 -10.45
N LYS A 113 -7.58 -7.98 -9.70
CA LYS A 113 -8.05 -6.60 -9.92
C LYS A 113 -7.67 -6.05 -11.30
N TYR A 114 -6.58 -6.56 -11.90
CA TYR A 114 -6.14 -6.20 -13.25
C TYR A 114 -6.62 -7.19 -14.33
N GLY A 115 -7.55 -8.10 -14.00
CA GLY A 115 -8.19 -9.01 -14.97
C GLY A 115 -7.39 -10.27 -15.29
N TYR A 116 -6.44 -10.64 -14.44
CA TYR A 116 -5.75 -11.93 -14.54
C TYR A 116 -6.50 -12.97 -13.70
N GLU A 117 -6.88 -14.08 -14.33
CA GLU A 117 -7.52 -15.26 -13.72
C GLU A 117 -6.64 -16.50 -13.93
#